data_AF-A0AB36Y5F3-F1
#
_entry.id   AF-A0AB36Y5F3-F1
#
_cell.length_a   1.000
_cell.length_b   1.000
_cell.length_c   1.000
_cell.angle_alpha   90.00
_cell.angle_beta   90.00
_cell.angle_gamma   90.00
#
_symmetry.space_group_name_H-M   'P 1'
#
loop_
_entity.id
_entity.type
_entity.pdbx_description
1 polymer ?
#
loop_
_entity_poly.entity_id
_entity_poly.type
_entity_poly.pdbx_seq_one_letter_code
_entity_poly.pdbx_strand_id
1 'polypeptide(L)'
;MATSSRVTNSTVSTLAHQLSEAATRAEARRGQNTPHPLDSITGDTYLANKTQHDAELPKTATPELLARARQATAFVNGVDSNPFKGLARDQLSLIAHDEGGAFTTHERRAALQEMQTVAPPVASSPRSAGINGRDLMISRLFGHREPSVAQPPATFENTTQSAFEFLNRDDRALISDMYAYAQAEGADLGYVDRLAWSLGHYRHLSDGRQLLSGNNGYDSDGYRVTYNFKEEDAAIASRILKGSAINSTRLDPGYLRHILNPDYGALSNTGGMPFLEQMVIKFSGEGASLPSLGNEFATLKTVKINDNIVITTNKNIKLPPSKVLAASVNGTWSLTEEGKAAGYTLDKATGKLQRATAAADNPAPHGSTSPVPVDKAPHRTLLEALATSRNRAPMGVTGPGYLFTVMRAINP
;
A
#
# COMPACT_ATOMS: atom_id res chain seq x y z
N MET A 1 31.82 -37.93 64.93
CA MET A 1 31.78 -36.50 64.54
C MET A 1 31.76 -36.44 63.03
N ALA A 2 30.60 -36.21 62.42
CA ALA A 2 30.48 -36.00 60.97
C ALA A 2 30.34 -34.50 60.72
N THR A 3 31.29 -33.95 59.97
CA THR A 3 31.29 -32.55 59.54
C THR A 3 30.21 -32.34 58.48
N SER A 4 29.24 -31.50 58.82
CA SER A 4 28.18 -31.03 57.93
C SER A 4 28.78 -30.03 56.94
N SER A 5 28.98 -30.44 55.68
CA SER A 5 29.22 -29.51 54.58
C SER A 5 27.88 -28.96 54.12
N ARG A 6 27.52 -27.81 54.69
CA ARG A 6 26.49 -26.89 54.20
C ARG A 6 26.86 -26.45 52.78
N VAL A 7 26.37 -27.17 51.77
CA VAL A 7 26.37 -26.67 50.40
C VAL A 7 25.21 -25.68 50.29
N THR A 8 25.58 -24.41 50.14
CA THR A 8 24.70 -23.27 49.95
C THR A 8 23.82 -23.48 48.72
N ASN A 9 22.50 -23.56 48.89
CA ASN A 9 21.53 -23.42 47.82
C ASN A 9 21.77 -22.05 47.14
N SER A 10 22.40 -22.07 45.98
CA SER A 10 22.55 -20.90 45.12
C SER A 10 21.15 -20.41 44.73
N THR A 11 20.80 -19.20 45.14
CA THR A 11 19.64 -18.44 44.65
C THR A 11 19.86 -18.14 43.17
N VAL A 12 19.57 -19.11 42.32
CA VAL A 12 19.43 -18.91 40.87
C VAL A 12 18.22 -18.01 40.68
N SER A 13 18.40 -16.84 40.04
CA SER A 13 17.29 -15.93 39.70
C SER A 13 16.18 -16.71 38.97
N THR A 14 14.92 -16.44 39.28
CA THR A 14 13.78 -17.11 38.63
C THR A 14 13.82 -16.97 37.10
N LEU A 15 14.37 -15.86 36.58
CA LEU A 15 14.60 -15.68 35.15
C LEU A 15 15.66 -16.63 34.59
N ALA A 16 16.76 -16.87 35.32
CA ALA A 16 17.81 -17.79 34.90
C ALA A 16 17.30 -19.24 34.83
N HIS A 17 16.40 -19.62 35.75
CA HIS A 17 15.70 -20.91 35.68
C HIS A 17 14.82 -21.00 34.43
N GLN A 18 13.98 -19.98 34.17
CA GLN A 18 13.11 -19.96 32.98
C GLN A 18 13.88 -19.97 31.66
N LEU A 19 15.04 -19.29 31.59
CA LEU A 19 15.93 -19.30 30.43
C LEU A 19 16.55 -20.69 30.21
N SER A 20 16.94 -21.37 31.29
CA SER A 20 17.46 -22.75 31.20
C SER A 20 16.39 -23.71 30.66
N GLU A 21 15.16 -23.62 31.14
CA GLU A 21 14.05 -24.45 30.65
C GLU A 21 13.68 -24.13 29.19
N ALA A 22 13.70 -22.84 28.81
CA ALA A 22 13.48 -22.41 27.44
C ALA A 22 14.57 -22.93 26.50
N ALA A 23 15.83 -22.98 26.94
CA ALA A 23 16.94 -23.57 26.20
C ALA A 23 16.74 -25.08 25.97
N THR A 24 16.35 -25.84 27.00
CA THR A 24 16.05 -27.27 26.85
C THR A 24 14.89 -27.51 25.86
N ARG A 25 13.84 -26.68 25.91
CA ARG A 25 12.74 -26.75 24.92
C ARG A 25 13.17 -26.35 23.52
N ALA A 26 14.08 -25.38 23.38
CA ALA A 26 14.62 -24.98 22.08
C ALA A 26 15.47 -26.10 21.45
N GLU A 27 16.28 -26.80 22.25
CA GLU A 27 17.06 -27.97 21.81
C GLU A 27 16.16 -29.12 21.37
N ALA A 28 15.10 -29.44 22.14
CA ALA A 28 14.14 -30.48 21.79
C ALA A 28 13.39 -30.20 20.47
N ARG A 29 13.19 -28.92 20.10
CA ARG A 29 12.51 -28.52 18.86
C ARG A 29 13.37 -28.59 17.60
N ARG A 30 14.71 -28.61 17.71
CA ARG A 30 15.61 -28.69 16.53
C ARG A 30 15.43 -29.96 15.69
N GLY A 31 14.72 -30.98 16.18
CA GLY A 31 14.38 -32.20 15.45
C GLY A 31 12.93 -32.28 14.92
N GLN A 32 12.12 -31.23 15.05
CA GLN A 32 10.68 -31.26 14.69
C GLN A 32 10.34 -30.20 13.65
N ASN A 33 9.61 -30.58 12.60
CA ASN A 33 9.11 -29.69 11.53
C ASN A 33 7.90 -28.88 12.03
N THR A 34 8.13 -27.98 13.00
CA THR A 34 7.09 -27.13 13.60
C THR A 34 7.06 -25.75 12.93
N PRO A 35 5.87 -25.13 12.72
CA PRO A 35 5.73 -23.79 12.14
C PRO A 35 6.55 -22.72 12.87
N HIS A 36 6.88 -21.63 12.17
CA HIS A 36 7.74 -20.56 12.67
C HIS A 36 7.19 -19.93 13.97
N PRO A 37 7.91 -20.03 15.12
CA PRO A 37 7.38 -19.65 16.44
C PRO A 37 7.02 -18.17 16.61
N LEU A 38 7.41 -17.31 15.66
CA LEU A 38 7.20 -15.87 15.74
C LEU A 38 5.83 -15.43 15.21
N ASP A 39 5.10 -16.30 14.50
CA ASP A 39 3.80 -15.97 13.90
C ASP A 39 2.71 -15.71 14.96
N SER A 40 2.86 -16.25 16.18
CA SER A 40 1.96 -15.98 17.30
C SER A 40 2.20 -14.63 17.98
N ILE A 41 3.36 -14.00 17.75
CA ILE A 41 3.76 -12.73 18.38
C ILE A 41 4.00 -11.61 17.35
N THR A 42 3.83 -11.92 16.06
CA THR A 42 3.97 -11.00 14.92
C THR A 42 2.78 -11.17 13.96
N GLY A 43 2.47 -10.14 13.17
CA GLY A 43 1.41 -10.21 12.15
C GLY A 43 -0.03 -10.02 12.63
N ASP A 44 -0.98 -10.27 11.72
CA ASP A 44 -2.39 -9.89 11.83
C ASP A 44 -3.16 -10.75 12.86
N THR A 45 -2.76 -12.01 13.04
CA THR A 45 -3.33 -12.96 14.03
C THR A 45 -3.07 -12.52 15.46
N TYR A 46 -1.88 -11.99 15.75
CA TYR A 46 -1.55 -11.39 17.05
C TYR A 46 -2.42 -10.15 17.32
N LEU A 47 -2.60 -9.28 16.31
CA LEU A 47 -3.39 -8.05 16.45
C LEU A 47 -4.88 -8.36 16.65
N ALA A 48 -5.41 -9.36 15.95
CA ALA A 48 -6.80 -9.81 16.10
C ALA A 48 -7.12 -10.34 17.51
N ASN A 49 -6.13 -10.90 18.21
CA ASN A 49 -6.27 -11.47 19.55
C ASN A 49 -5.72 -10.56 20.66
N LYS A 50 -5.50 -9.28 20.38
CA LYS A 50 -4.87 -8.33 21.33
C LYS A 50 -5.54 -8.34 22.71
N THR A 51 -6.87 -8.30 22.78
CA THR A 51 -7.62 -8.32 24.05
C THR A 51 -7.37 -9.61 24.86
N GLN A 52 -7.21 -10.74 24.18
CA GLN A 52 -6.88 -12.01 24.82
C GLN A 52 -5.45 -12.01 25.35
N HIS A 53 -4.50 -11.44 24.60
CA HIS A 53 -3.11 -11.31 25.03
C HIS A 53 -2.93 -10.29 26.17
N ASP A 54 -3.69 -9.20 26.18
CA ASP A 54 -3.70 -8.22 27.29
C ASP A 54 -4.19 -8.84 28.61
N ALA A 55 -5.09 -9.82 28.52
CA ALA A 55 -5.64 -10.56 29.66
C ALA A 55 -4.80 -11.81 30.04
N GLU A 56 -3.76 -12.13 29.28
CA GLU A 56 -2.92 -13.30 29.54
C GLU A 56 -2.10 -13.11 30.82
N LEU A 57 -2.24 -14.03 31.77
CA LEU A 57 -1.48 -14.06 33.01
C LEU A 57 -0.64 -15.33 33.10
N PRO A 58 0.60 -15.24 33.61
CA PRO A 58 1.41 -16.41 33.94
C PRO A 58 0.63 -17.36 34.86
N LYS A 59 0.66 -18.66 34.56
CA LYS A 59 0.06 -19.71 35.40
C LYS A 59 0.95 -20.03 36.62
N THR A 60 1.18 -19.04 37.48
CA THR A 60 2.07 -19.13 38.65
C THR A 60 1.64 -18.16 39.75
N ALA A 61 1.94 -18.51 41.00
CA ALA A 61 1.74 -17.63 42.16
C ALA A 61 2.98 -16.75 42.47
N THR A 62 4.07 -16.90 41.71
CA THR A 62 5.31 -16.16 41.96
C THR A 62 5.13 -14.66 41.66
N PRO A 63 5.25 -13.77 42.67
CA PRO A 63 5.00 -12.34 42.49
C PRO A 63 5.89 -11.67 41.44
N GLU A 64 7.16 -12.08 41.35
CA GLU A 64 8.12 -11.55 40.36
C GLU A 64 7.68 -11.83 38.92
N LEU A 65 7.17 -13.02 38.64
CA LEU A 65 6.71 -13.42 37.30
C LEU A 65 5.43 -12.67 36.91
N LEU A 66 4.51 -12.49 37.87
CA LEU A 66 3.30 -11.69 37.67
C LEU A 66 3.63 -10.22 37.42
N ALA A 67 4.59 -9.65 38.15
CA ALA A 67 5.03 -8.26 37.96
C ALA A 67 5.68 -8.07 36.58
N ARG A 68 6.58 -8.98 36.18
CA ARG A 68 7.25 -8.90 34.87
C ARG A 68 6.28 -9.06 33.70
N ALA A 69 5.31 -9.97 33.79
CA ALA A 69 4.29 -10.11 32.75
C ALA A 69 3.40 -8.87 32.65
N ARG A 70 3.01 -8.27 33.78
CA ARG A 70 2.30 -6.97 33.78
C ARG A 70 3.11 -5.87 33.12
N GLN A 71 4.41 -5.79 33.43
CA GLN A 71 5.32 -4.83 32.81
C GLN A 71 5.47 -5.06 31.31
N ALA A 72 5.58 -6.32 30.86
CA ALA A 72 5.63 -6.66 29.44
C ALA A 72 4.35 -6.23 28.70
N THR A 73 3.17 -6.49 29.28
CA THR A 73 1.89 -6.03 28.73
C THR A 73 1.81 -4.50 28.70
N ALA A 74 2.25 -3.81 29.74
CA ALA A 74 2.29 -2.35 29.78
C ALA A 74 3.26 -1.77 28.73
N PHE A 75 4.45 -2.37 28.55
CA PHE A 75 5.42 -1.99 27.52
C PHE A 75 4.87 -2.17 26.11
N VAL A 76 4.26 -3.31 25.80
CA VAL A 76 3.66 -3.58 24.49
C VAL A 76 2.53 -2.59 24.18
N ASN A 77 1.85 -2.08 25.22
CA ASN A 77 0.84 -1.03 25.15
C ASN A 77 1.41 0.41 25.19
N GLY A 78 2.74 0.57 25.24
CA GLY A 78 3.41 1.86 25.22
C GLY A 78 3.38 2.65 26.54
N VAL A 79 3.09 1.99 27.66
CA VAL A 79 2.91 2.61 28.98
C VAL A 79 4.13 2.46 29.88
N ASP A 80 4.90 1.38 29.73
CA ASP A 80 6.07 1.08 30.56
C ASP A 80 7.32 0.76 29.71
N SER A 81 8.45 0.58 30.37
CA SER A 81 9.73 0.15 29.82
C SER A 81 9.79 -1.36 29.57
N ASN A 82 10.64 -1.77 28.63
CA ASN A 82 10.83 -3.17 28.29
C ASN A 82 11.45 -3.94 29.48
N PRO A 83 10.78 -4.97 30.03
CA PRO A 83 11.30 -5.73 31.18
C PRO A 83 12.56 -6.55 30.88
N PHE A 84 12.89 -6.74 29.60
CA PHE A 84 14.07 -7.50 29.15
C PHE A 84 15.23 -6.61 28.70
N LYS A 85 15.13 -5.30 28.95
CA LYS A 85 16.16 -4.34 28.57
C LYS A 85 17.51 -4.73 29.16
N GLY A 86 18.52 -4.82 28.30
CA GLY A 86 19.89 -5.19 28.70
C GLY A 86 20.17 -6.69 28.82
N LEU A 87 19.22 -7.58 28.47
CA LEU A 87 19.52 -9.01 28.29
C LEU A 87 20.35 -9.25 27.03
N ALA A 88 21.15 -10.32 27.03
CA ALA A 88 21.94 -10.71 25.87
C ALA A 88 21.02 -11.24 24.74
N ARG A 89 21.44 -11.07 23.48
CA ARG A 89 20.67 -11.49 22.30
C ARG A 89 20.24 -12.97 22.36
N ASP A 90 21.12 -13.86 22.81
CA ASP A 90 20.80 -15.30 22.90
C ASP A 90 19.72 -15.57 23.95
N GLN A 91 19.73 -14.84 25.07
CA GLN A 91 18.69 -14.91 26.10
C GLN A 91 17.36 -14.35 25.57
N LEU A 92 17.41 -13.23 24.85
CA LEU A 92 16.24 -12.64 24.20
C LEU A 92 15.64 -13.57 23.13
N SER A 93 16.48 -14.27 22.38
CA SER A 93 16.06 -15.28 21.39
C SER A 93 15.36 -16.46 22.05
N LEU A 94 15.91 -16.96 23.16
CA LEU A 94 15.29 -18.04 23.94
C LEU A 94 13.90 -17.63 24.43
N ILE A 95 13.74 -16.40 24.91
CA ILE A 95 12.44 -15.88 25.36
C ILE A 95 11.48 -15.72 24.18
N ALA A 96 11.86 -15.01 23.12
CA ALA A 96 10.99 -14.71 21.98
C ALA A 96 10.44 -15.99 21.31
N HIS A 97 11.23 -17.05 21.26
CA HIS A 97 10.84 -18.33 20.66
C HIS A 97 10.24 -19.32 21.65
N ASP A 98 10.01 -18.99 22.93
CA ASP A 98 9.43 -19.92 23.93
C ASP A 98 7.91 -20.10 23.80
N GLU A 99 7.44 -20.42 22.58
CA GLU A 99 6.03 -20.67 22.30
C GLU A 99 5.52 -21.90 23.07
N GLY A 100 4.39 -21.71 23.78
CA GLY A 100 3.82 -22.73 24.66
C GLY A 100 4.63 -22.96 25.95
N GLY A 101 5.64 -22.14 26.22
CA GLY A 101 6.50 -22.25 27.38
C GLY A 101 6.09 -21.35 28.56
N ALA A 102 7.08 -20.87 29.31
CA ALA A 102 6.88 -20.18 30.58
C ALA A 102 6.68 -18.66 30.44
N PHE A 103 6.89 -18.12 29.24
CA PHE A 103 6.73 -16.69 28.92
C PHE A 103 5.40 -16.42 28.21
N THR A 104 4.71 -15.38 28.64
CA THR A 104 3.46 -14.93 28.01
C THR A 104 3.70 -14.36 26.60
N THR A 105 2.64 -14.23 25.79
CA THR A 105 2.73 -13.64 24.44
C THR A 105 3.39 -12.25 24.45
N HIS A 106 3.06 -11.41 25.43
CA HIS A 106 3.65 -10.07 25.56
C HIS A 106 5.10 -10.08 26.06
N GLU A 107 5.47 -11.03 26.93
CA GLU A 107 6.87 -11.20 27.30
C GLU A 107 7.72 -11.61 26.08
N ARG A 108 7.23 -12.58 25.30
CA ARG A 108 7.90 -13.02 24.07
C ARG A 108 8.03 -11.88 23.04
N ARG A 109 6.98 -11.06 22.88
CA ARG A 109 6.99 -9.88 22.01
C ARG A 109 7.93 -8.79 22.52
N ALA A 110 7.97 -8.54 23.82
CA ALA A 110 8.89 -7.59 24.43
C ALA A 110 10.35 -8.04 24.23
N ALA A 111 10.64 -9.32 24.41
CA ALA A 111 11.95 -9.87 24.14
C ALA A 111 12.33 -9.80 22.65
N LEU A 112 11.38 -10.02 21.74
CA LEU A 112 11.61 -9.86 20.30
C LEU A 112 11.96 -8.40 19.95
N GLN A 113 11.26 -7.43 20.53
CA GLN A 113 11.55 -6.00 20.31
C GLN A 113 12.92 -5.61 20.87
N GLU A 114 13.29 -6.09 22.06
CA GLU A 114 14.64 -5.84 22.60
C GLU A 114 15.72 -6.59 21.82
N MET A 115 15.43 -7.78 21.29
CA MET A 115 16.38 -8.50 20.45
C MET A 115 16.72 -7.72 19.18
N GLN A 116 15.79 -6.91 18.67
CA GLN A 116 15.99 -6.00 17.55
C GLN A 116 16.82 -4.77 17.95
N THR A 117 16.81 -4.35 19.22
CA THR A 117 17.64 -3.25 19.74
C THR A 117 19.06 -3.71 20.13
N VAL A 118 19.25 -4.98 20.50
CA VAL A 118 20.52 -5.58 21.00
C VAL A 118 21.31 -6.34 19.91
N ALA A 119 21.01 -6.14 18.62
CA ALA A 119 21.78 -6.82 17.55
C ALA A 119 23.28 -6.49 17.63
N PRO A 120 24.21 -7.48 17.63
CA PRO A 120 25.65 -7.20 17.63
C PRO A 120 26.06 -6.47 16.34
N PRO A 121 27.16 -5.69 16.38
CA PRO A 121 27.82 -5.25 15.15
C PRO A 121 28.26 -6.52 14.43
N VAL A 122 27.62 -6.82 13.30
CA VAL A 122 28.03 -7.90 12.41
C VAL A 122 29.52 -7.76 12.14
N ALA A 123 30.24 -8.89 12.22
CA ALA A 123 31.64 -8.98 11.88
C ALA A 123 31.92 -8.24 10.59
N SER A 124 32.65 -7.15 10.71
CA SER A 124 33.21 -6.38 9.62
C SER A 124 34.27 -7.22 8.92
N SER A 125 33.84 -8.09 8.00
CA SER A 125 34.61 -8.28 6.77
C SER A 125 34.72 -6.89 6.13
N PRO A 126 35.91 -6.40 5.77
CA PRO A 126 36.06 -5.05 5.27
C PRO A 126 35.53 -4.95 3.85
N ARG A 127 34.21 -4.73 3.71
CA ARG A 127 33.60 -3.96 2.61
C ARG A 127 32.17 -3.52 2.94
N SER A 128 32.02 -2.21 3.10
CA SER A 128 30.81 -1.39 3.30
C SER A 128 29.94 -1.67 4.52
N ALA A 129 29.91 -0.69 5.43
CA ALA A 129 28.81 -0.48 6.37
C ALA A 129 27.48 -0.47 5.59
N GLY A 130 26.68 -1.52 5.77
CA GLY A 130 25.49 -1.78 4.97
C GLY A 130 24.43 -0.70 5.17
N ILE A 131 24.04 -0.07 4.07
CA ILE A 131 22.91 0.85 4.01
C ILE A 131 21.64 0.10 4.43
N ASN A 132 20.96 0.55 5.49
CA ASN A 132 19.68 -0.03 5.88
C ASN A 132 18.56 0.51 4.97
N GLY A 133 18.36 -0.14 3.82
CA GLY A 133 17.33 0.23 2.84
C GLY A 133 15.91 0.20 3.41
N ARG A 134 15.64 -0.63 4.42
CA ARG A 134 14.33 -0.68 5.09
C ARG A 134 14.11 0.55 5.97
N ASP A 135 15.13 1.01 6.69
CA ASP A 135 15.03 2.25 7.47
C ASP A 135 14.84 3.47 6.55
N LEU A 136 15.52 3.48 5.39
CA LEU A 136 15.31 4.50 4.36
C LEU A 136 13.88 4.48 3.84
N MET A 137 13.34 3.30 3.51
CA MET A 137 11.95 3.15 3.07
C MET A 137 10.98 3.70 4.12
N ILE A 138 11.15 3.30 5.40
CA ILE A 138 10.26 3.73 6.48
C ILE A 138 10.31 5.25 6.65
N SER A 139 11.50 5.82 6.69
CA SER A 139 11.71 7.26 6.85
C SER A 139 11.09 8.07 5.72
N ARG A 140 11.31 7.64 4.47
CA ARG A 140 10.91 8.41 3.29
C ARG A 140 9.45 8.23 2.91
N LEU A 141 8.91 7.02 3.05
CA LEU A 141 7.55 6.71 2.59
C LEU A 141 6.50 6.83 3.69
N PHE A 142 6.90 6.60 4.95
CA PHE A 142 5.96 6.47 6.08
C PHE A 142 6.34 7.37 7.28
N GLY A 143 7.43 8.13 7.19
CA GLY A 143 7.93 9.00 8.25
C GLY A 143 8.67 8.26 9.36
N HIS A 144 7.97 7.52 10.20
CA HIS A 144 8.57 6.93 11.43
C HIS A 144 8.21 5.47 11.67
N ARG A 145 7.14 4.96 11.06
CA ARG A 145 6.65 3.61 11.28
C ARG A 145 6.04 3.05 10.02
N GLU A 146 6.37 1.81 9.71
CA GLU A 146 5.72 1.08 8.64
C GLU A 146 4.25 0.77 9.00
N PRO A 147 3.26 1.27 8.24
CA PRO A 147 1.84 0.99 8.48
C PRO A 147 1.46 -0.41 7.98
N SER A 148 0.28 -0.90 8.35
CA SER A 148 -0.29 -2.09 7.69
C SER A 148 -0.49 -1.84 6.19
N VAL A 149 -0.54 -2.92 5.40
CA VAL A 149 -0.85 -2.80 3.96
C VAL A 149 -2.31 -2.42 3.79
N ALA A 150 -2.56 -1.30 3.12
CA ALA A 150 -3.90 -0.84 2.80
C ALA A 150 -4.56 -1.73 1.75
N GLN A 151 -5.89 -1.85 1.82
CA GLN A 151 -6.65 -2.73 0.94
C GLN A 151 -7.22 -1.95 -0.26
N PRO A 152 -6.91 -2.32 -1.51
CA PRO A 152 -7.64 -1.84 -2.68
C PRO A 152 -9.06 -2.44 -2.69
N PRO A 153 -10.01 -1.91 -3.48
CA PRO A 153 -9.90 -0.84 -4.48
C PRO A 153 -9.90 0.58 -3.89
N ALA A 154 -9.69 1.59 -4.73
CA ALA A 154 -9.98 2.97 -4.37
C ALA A 154 -11.50 3.15 -4.19
N THR A 155 -11.88 3.72 -3.05
CA THR A 155 -13.25 4.04 -2.66
C THR A 155 -13.31 5.51 -2.21
N PHE A 156 -14.51 6.06 -2.03
CA PHE A 156 -14.65 7.42 -1.50
C PHE A 156 -13.97 7.59 -0.14
N GLU A 157 -13.97 6.53 0.69
CA GLU A 157 -13.47 6.53 2.06
C GLU A 157 -11.94 6.55 2.16
N ASN A 158 -11.23 6.06 1.14
CA ASN A 158 -9.76 5.97 1.14
C ASN A 158 -9.08 6.91 0.13
N THR A 159 -9.80 7.89 -0.40
CA THR A 159 -9.27 8.84 -1.41
C THR A 159 -8.11 9.70 -0.91
N THR A 160 -8.02 9.95 0.39
CA THR A 160 -6.96 10.75 1.01
C THR A 160 -5.81 9.91 1.57
N GLN A 161 -5.91 8.58 1.50
CA GLN A 161 -4.88 7.69 2.00
C GLN A 161 -3.62 7.76 1.12
N SER A 162 -2.44 7.62 1.73
CA SER A 162 -1.19 7.67 0.98
C SER A 162 -1.07 6.48 0.03
N ALA A 163 -0.68 6.73 -1.23
CA ALA A 163 -0.44 5.69 -2.21
C ALA A 163 0.59 4.66 -1.74
N PHE A 164 1.59 5.08 -0.95
CA PHE A 164 2.62 4.19 -0.39
C PHE A 164 2.05 3.09 0.52
N GLU A 165 0.90 3.33 1.15
CA GLU A 165 0.29 2.35 2.07
C GLU A 165 -0.24 1.12 1.33
N PHE A 166 -0.54 1.25 0.03
CA PHE A 166 -1.03 0.18 -0.84
C PHE A 166 0.09 -0.68 -1.45
N LEU A 167 1.36 -0.36 -1.18
CA LEU A 167 2.48 -1.26 -1.51
C LEU A 167 2.31 -2.55 -0.71
N ASN A 168 2.25 -3.69 -1.41
CA ASN A 168 2.17 -5.00 -0.76
C ASN A 168 3.51 -5.39 -0.12
N ARG A 169 3.57 -6.53 0.59
CA ARG A 169 4.78 -6.94 1.32
C ARG A 169 5.98 -7.16 0.39
N ASP A 170 5.76 -7.73 -0.78
CA ASP A 170 6.81 -7.98 -1.77
C ASP A 170 7.29 -6.68 -2.41
N ASP A 171 6.35 -5.77 -2.72
CA ASP A 171 6.65 -4.42 -3.21
C ASP A 171 7.53 -3.68 -2.18
N ARG A 172 7.18 -3.69 -0.89
CA ARG A 172 7.96 -3.03 0.17
C ARG A 172 9.35 -3.64 0.36
N ALA A 173 9.46 -4.96 0.30
CA ALA A 173 10.76 -5.63 0.34
C ALA A 173 11.64 -5.20 -0.85
N LEU A 174 11.07 -5.18 -2.06
CA LEU A 174 11.76 -4.72 -3.27
C LEU A 174 12.18 -3.25 -3.18
N ILE A 175 11.28 -2.37 -2.75
CA ILE A 175 11.57 -0.94 -2.58
C ILE A 175 12.67 -0.71 -1.53
N SER A 176 12.67 -1.47 -0.44
CA SER A 176 13.75 -1.45 0.55
C SER A 176 15.10 -1.78 -0.09
N ASP A 177 15.16 -2.83 -0.91
CA ASP A 177 16.38 -3.21 -1.63
C ASP A 177 16.78 -2.15 -2.68
N MET A 178 15.81 -1.51 -3.34
CA MET A 178 16.06 -0.39 -4.25
C MET A 178 16.67 0.82 -3.55
N TYR A 179 16.21 1.16 -2.34
CA TYR A 179 16.84 2.24 -1.56
C TYR A 179 18.28 1.90 -1.18
N ALA A 180 18.53 0.65 -0.75
CA ALA A 180 19.89 0.22 -0.44
C ALA A 180 20.81 0.31 -1.66
N TYR A 181 20.34 -0.17 -2.81
CA TYR A 181 21.08 -0.11 -4.06
C TYR A 181 21.32 1.34 -4.53
N ALA A 182 20.27 2.16 -4.61
CA ALA A 182 20.37 3.54 -5.06
C ALA A 182 21.33 4.36 -4.18
N GLN A 183 21.26 4.19 -2.84
CA GLN A 183 22.19 4.86 -1.94
C GLN A 183 23.63 4.36 -2.10
N ALA A 184 23.84 3.05 -2.33
CA ALA A 184 25.17 2.48 -2.50
C ALA A 184 25.86 2.99 -3.78
N GLU A 185 25.07 3.24 -4.82
CA GLU A 185 25.53 3.74 -6.11
C GLU A 185 25.54 5.27 -6.19
N GLY A 186 25.14 5.98 -5.13
CA GLY A 186 25.10 7.45 -5.10
C GLY A 186 24.00 8.07 -5.95
N ALA A 187 22.95 7.32 -6.28
CA ALA A 187 21.77 7.84 -6.97
C ALA A 187 20.86 8.63 -6.02
N ASP A 188 20.14 9.60 -6.56
CA ASP A 188 19.12 10.35 -5.84
C ASP A 188 17.95 9.43 -5.45
N LEU A 189 17.71 9.30 -4.14
CA LEU A 189 16.65 8.42 -3.62
C LEU A 189 15.24 8.87 -4.02
N GLY A 190 15.07 10.10 -4.51
CA GLY A 190 13.82 10.58 -5.09
C GLY A 190 13.36 9.76 -6.30
N TYR A 191 14.27 9.10 -7.02
CA TYR A 191 13.91 8.16 -8.07
C TYR A 191 13.15 6.94 -7.52
N VAL A 192 13.60 6.41 -6.37
CA VAL A 192 12.94 5.28 -5.69
C VAL A 192 11.61 5.74 -5.10
N ASP A 193 11.52 6.95 -4.54
CA ASP A 193 10.25 7.51 -4.04
C ASP A 193 9.18 7.58 -5.13
N ARG A 194 9.55 8.07 -6.33
CA ARG A 194 8.63 8.16 -7.47
C ARG A 194 8.15 6.80 -7.95
N LEU A 195 9.07 5.83 -8.03
CA LEU A 195 8.73 4.46 -8.41
C LEU A 195 7.79 3.83 -7.38
N ALA A 196 8.10 3.97 -6.08
CA ALA A 196 7.26 3.48 -4.99
C ALA A 196 5.88 4.12 -5.00
N TRP A 197 5.78 5.43 -5.27
CA TRP A 197 4.51 6.14 -5.34
C TRP A 197 3.68 5.62 -6.51
N SER A 198 4.28 5.50 -7.69
CA SER A 198 3.62 5.01 -8.90
C SER A 198 3.10 3.57 -8.73
N LEU A 199 3.91 2.69 -8.15
CA LEU A 199 3.50 1.31 -7.86
C LEU A 199 2.37 1.26 -6.83
N GLY A 200 2.48 2.02 -5.74
CA GLY A 200 1.42 2.12 -4.74
C GLY A 200 0.10 2.68 -5.31
N HIS A 201 0.19 3.68 -6.18
CA HIS A 201 -0.97 4.26 -6.85
C HIS A 201 -1.64 3.27 -7.81
N TYR A 202 -0.84 2.51 -8.57
CA TYR A 202 -1.31 1.40 -9.40
C TYR A 202 -2.08 0.36 -8.58
N ARG A 203 -1.55 -0.05 -7.42
CA ARG A 203 -2.21 -0.98 -6.49
C ARG A 203 -3.53 -0.41 -5.95
N HIS A 204 -3.50 0.83 -5.45
CA HIS A 204 -4.67 1.54 -4.93
C HIS A 204 -5.83 1.53 -5.94
N LEU A 205 -5.51 1.76 -7.22
CA LEU A 205 -6.48 1.79 -8.32
C LEU A 205 -6.78 0.40 -8.91
N SER A 206 -6.75 -0.64 -8.07
CA SER A 206 -7.04 -2.02 -8.45
C SER A 206 -6.16 -2.54 -9.57
N ASP A 207 -4.84 -2.43 -9.38
CA ASP A 207 -3.85 -2.79 -10.41
C ASP A 207 -4.14 -2.07 -11.73
N GLY A 208 -4.42 -0.77 -11.64
CA GLY A 208 -4.74 0.10 -12.77
C GLY A 208 -6.12 -0.09 -13.40
N ARG A 209 -6.96 -1.02 -12.92
CA ARG A 209 -8.31 -1.25 -13.49
C ARG A 209 -9.27 -0.07 -13.28
N GLN A 210 -9.00 0.80 -12.31
CA GLN A 210 -9.80 2.00 -12.04
C GLN A 210 -9.24 3.26 -12.72
N LEU A 211 -8.11 3.16 -13.43
CA LEU A 211 -7.57 4.27 -14.22
C LEU A 211 -8.27 4.33 -15.58
N LEU A 212 -8.74 5.51 -15.93
CA LEU A 212 -9.19 5.80 -17.29
C LEU A 212 -7.95 6.05 -18.17
N SER A 213 -7.97 5.56 -19.41
CA SER A 213 -6.93 5.89 -20.39
C SER A 213 -6.82 7.41 -20.55
N GLY A 214 -5.62 7.94 -20.36
CA GLY A 214 -5.28 9.36 -20.54
C GLY A 214 -5.51 9.84 -21.97
N ASN A 215 -5.56 8.91 -22.93
CA ASN A 215 -5.79 9.19 -24.35
C ASN A 215 -7.26 9.33 -24.74
N ASN A 216 -8.16 9.42 -23.76
CA ASN A 216 -9.59 9.72 -23.94
C ASN A 216 -9.97 11.20 -23.79
N GLY A 217 -8.99 12.09 -23.58
CA GLY A 217 -9.22 13.53 -23.38
C GLY A 217 -9.57 14.31 -24.65
N TYR A 218 -10.16 15.49 -24.47
CA TYR A 218 -10.41 16.48 -25.53
C TYR A 218 -9.86 17.84 -25.10
N ASP A 219 -9.44 18.69 -26.02
CA ASP A 219 -9.01 20.06 -25.74
C ASP A 219 -10.20 21.01 -25.50
N SER A 220 -9.91 22.29 -25.27
CA SER A 220 -10.92 23.34 -25.06
C SER A 220 -11.85 23.55 -26.26
N ASP A 221 -11.39 23.23 -27.47
CA ASP A 221 -12.17 23.32 -28.71
C ASP A 221 -12.98 22.03 -28.97
N GLY A 222 -12.83 21.05 -28.07
CA GLY A 222 -13.49 19.76 -28.11
C GLY A 222 -12.83 18.78 -29.07
N TYR A 223 -11.58 18.98 -29.51
CA TYR A 223 -10.87 18.00 -30.35
C TYR A 223 -10.13 16.97 -29.50
N ARG A 224 -10.09 15.73 -30.00
CA ARG A 224 -9.44 14.62 -29.29
C ARG A 224 -7.95 14.92 -29.09
N VAL A 225 -7.45 14.72 -27.88
CA VAL A 225 -6.03 14.85 -27.54
C VAL A 225 -5.50 13.49 -27.09
N THR A 226 -4.30 13.16 -27.57
CA THR A 226 -3.54 12.01 -27.09
C THR A 226 -2.18 12.47 -26.57
N TYR A 227 -1.68 11.69 -25.61
CA TYR A 227 -0.41 11.85 -24.93
C TYR A 227 0.42 10.60 -25.22
N ASN A 228 1.64 10.81 -25.70
CA ASN A 228 2.59 9.75 -25.99
C ASN A 228 3.93 10.06 -25.34
N PHE A 229 4.74 9.01 -25.13
CA PHE A 229 6.14 9.18 -24.79
C PHE A 229 6.88 9.92 -25.91
N LYS A 230 7.91 10.67 -25.54
CA LYS A 230 8.95 11.08 -26.49
C LYS A 230 9.66 9.87 -27.08
N GLU A 231 10.32 10.05 -28.22
CA GLU A 231 11.02 8.97 -28.92
C GLU A 231 12.01 8.22 -28.02
N GLU A 232 12.76 8.95 -27.18
CA GLU A 232 13.70 8.38 -26.20
C GLU A 232 13.02 7.47 -25.16
N ASP A 233 11.94 7.96 -24.54
CA ASP A 233 11.17 7.23 -23.53
C ASP A 233 10.39 6.06 -24.16
N ALA A 234 9.90 6.23 -25.40
CA ALA A 234 9.27 5.15 -26.17
C ALA A 234 10.27 4.03 -26.49
N ALA A 235 11.52 4.39 -26.82
CA ALA A 235 12.58 3.41 -27.03
C ALA A 235 12.91 2.65 -25.74
N ILE A 236 13.02 3.34 -24.60
CA ILE A 236 13.20 2.72 -23.28
C ILE A 236 12.04 1.77 -22.96
N ALA A 237 10.79 2.23 -23.12
CA ALA A 237 9.60 1.41 -22.93
C ALA A 237 9.65 0.13 -23.76
N SER A 238 10.03 0.26 -25.04
CA SER A 238 10.16 -0.88 -25.95
C SER A 238 11.24 -1.86 -25.51
N ARG A 239 12.41 -1.36 -25.04
CA ARG A 239 13.49 -2.21 -24.55
C ARG A 239 13.07 -2.99 -23.30
N ILE A 240 12.41 -2.35 -22.34
CA ILE A 240 11.92 -3.04 -21.14
C ILE A 240 10.88 -4.10 -21.52
N LEU A 241 9.90 -3.76 -22.35
CA LEU A 241 8.79 -4.67 -22.71
C LEU A 241 9.24 -5.86 -23.57
N LYS A 242 10.30 -5.69 -24.37
CA LYS A 242 10.84 -6.74 -25.26
C LYS A 242 12.04 -7.48 -24.66
N GLY A 243 12.68 -6.93 -23.65
CA GLY A 243 13.85 -7.52 -22.98
C GLY A 243 13.47 -8.75 -22.15
N SER A 244 14.45 -9.61 -21.88
CA SER A 244 14.25 -10.81 -21.06
C SER A 244 14.12 -10.51 -19.56
N ALA A 245 14.67 -9.39 -19.09
CA ALA A 245 14.65 -9.00 -17.68
C ALA A 245 13.23 -8.89 -17.09
N ILE A 246 12.24 -8.49 -17.90
CA ILE A 246 10.82 -8.39 -17.47
C ILE A 246 10.24 -9.74 -17.02
N ASN A 247 10.82 -10.86 -17.46
CA ASN A 247 10.33 -12.20 -17.13
C ASN A 247 10.83 -12.71 -15.78
N SER A 248 11.87 -12.08 -15.21
CA SER A 248 12.50 -12.52 -13.95
C SER A 248 12.68 -11.39 -12.94
N THR A 249 12.32 -10.16 -13.29
CA THR A 249 12.35 -9.03 -12.37
C THR A 249 11.34 -9.20 -11.24
N ARG A 250 11.68 -8.72 -10.06
CA ARG A 250 10.77 -8.66 -8.90
C ARG A 250 9.67 -7.60 -9.05
N LEU A 251 9.81 -6.67 -10.00
CA LEU A 251 8.74 -5.72 -10.32
C LEU A 251 7.56 -6.45 -10.97
N ASP A 252 6.34 -6.07 -10.56
CA ASP A 252 5.11 -6.65 -11.10
C ASP A 252 5.03 -6.45 -12.64
N PRO A 253 4.95 -7.53 -13.44
CA PRO A 253 4.89 -7.40 -14.90
C PRO A 253 3.62 -6.69 -15.40
N GLY A 254 2.51 -6.79 -14.67
CA GLY A 254 1.28 -6.04 -14.94
C GLY A 254 1.48 -4.54 -14.74
N TYR A 255 2.15 -4.16 -13.64
CA TYR A 255 2.55 -2.77 -13.40
C TYR A 255 3.45 -2.24 -14.52
N LEU A 256 4.47 -3.01 -14.94
CA LEU A 256 5.36 -2.60 -16.04
C LEU A 256 4.60 -2.42 -17.35
N ARG A 257 3.73 -3.35 -17.72
CA ARG A 257 2.89 -3.23 -18.92
C ARG A 257 1.94 -2.04 -18.85
N HIS A 258 1.47 -1.69 -17.65
CA HIS A 258 0.61 -0.54 -17.42
C HIS A 258 1.38 0.78 -17.56
N ILE A 259 2.47 0.96 -16.81
CA ILE A 259 3.22 2.23 -16.75
C ILE A 259 4.05 2.49 -18.02
N LEU A 260 4.33 1.46 -18.82
CA LEU A 260 5.03 1.58 -20.11
C LEU A 260 4.06 1.67 -21.31
N ASN A 261 2.76 1.65 -21.06
CA ASN A 261 1.76 1.96 -22.07
C ASN A 261 1.53 3.48 -22.08
N PRO A 262 1.67 4.18 -23.23
CA PRO A 262 1.50 5.63 -23.30
C PRO A 262 0.14 6.12 -22.79
N ASP A 263 -0.92 5.31 -22.93
CA ASP A 263 -2.26 5.62 -22.44
C ASP A 263 -2.33 5.87 -20.92
N TYR A 264 -1.39 5.31 -20.15
CA TYR A 264 -1.39 5.40 -18.68
C TYR A 264 -0.08 6.01 -18.14
N GLY A 265 1.03 5.74 -18.81
CA GLY A 265 2.39 6.05 -18.39
C GLY A 265 2.92 7.41 -18.81
N ALA A 266 2.44 7.97 -19.93
CA ALA A 266 3.05 9.18 -20.51
C ALA A 266 3.02 10.37 -19.53
N LEU A 267 1.91 10.56 -18.83
CA LEU A 267 1.73 11.64 -17.86
C LEU A 267 2.28 11.32 -16.46
N SER A 268 2.43 10.05 -16.12
CA SER A 268 2.74 9.59 -14.75
C SER A 268 4.22 9.25 -14.56
N ASN A 269 4.95 8.89 -15.63
CA ASN A 269 6.34 8.42 -15.57
C ASN A 269 7.37 9.45 -16.07
N THR A 270 7.09 10.75 -15.88
CA THR A 270 7.93 11.83 -16.41
C THR A 270 9.30 11.86 -15.72
N GLY A 271 10.38 11.71 -16.50
CA GLY A 271 11.78 11.78 -16.05
C GLY A 271 12.30 10.55 -15.30
N GLY A 272 11.49 9.48 -15.16
CA GLY A 272 11.85 8.27 -14.42
C GLY A 272 12.20 7.06 -15.30
N MET A 273 11.96 7.12 -16.62
CA MET A 273 12.08 5.98 -17.53
C MET A 273 13.48 5.34 -17.56
N PRO A 274 14.59 6.10 -17.67
CA PRO A 274 15.93 5.50 -17.65
C PRO A 274 16.23 4.78 -16.33
N PHE A 275 15.82 5.35 -15.20
CA PHE A 275 16.03 4.74 -13.88
C PHE A 275 15.19 3.47 -13.72
N LEU A 276 13.93 3.48 -14.19
CA LEU A 276 13.07 2.29 -14.19
C LEU A 276 13.70 1.14 -14.98
N GLU A 277 14.31 1.41 -16.14
CA GLU A 277 15.02 0.39 -16.92
C GLU A 277 16.14 -0.26 -16.09
N GLN A 278 16.96 0.55 -15.42
CA GLN A 278 18.03 0.04 -14.55
C GLN A 278 17.47 -0.82 -13.41
N MET A 279 16.38 -0.40 -12.77
CA MET A 279 15.75 -1.16 -11.69
C MET A 279 15.16 -2.49 -12.18
N VAL A 280 14.53 -2.50 -13.37
CA VAL A 280 14.01 -3.73 -13.98
C VAL A 280 15.14 -4.74 -14.16
N ILE A 281 16.27 -4.31 -14.73
CA ILE A 281 17.42 -5.19 -14.99
C ILE A 281 18.07 -5.61 -13.67
N LYS A 282 18.35 -4.66 -12.76
CA LYS A 282 19.05 -4.91 -11.49
C LYS A 282 18.36 -5.96 -10.62
N PHE A 283 17.03 -5.91 -10.56
CA PHE A 283 16.22 -6.80 -9.73
C PHE A 283 15.66 -8.00 -10.50
N SER A 284 16.23 -8.30 -11.67
CA SER A 284 15.98 -9.51 -12.45
C SER A 284 17.12 -10.52 -12.32
N GLY A 285 16.98 -11.69 -12.97
CA GLY A 285 18.06 -12.66 -13.09
C GLY A 285 19.30 -12.15 -13.85
N GLU A 286 19.19 -11.01 -14.55
CA GLU A 286 20.27 -10.38 -15.32
C GLU A 286 21.02 -9.30 -14.51
N GLY A 287 20.62 -9.03 -13.27
CA GLY A 287 21.12 -7.91 -12.48
C GLY A 287 22.61 -7.99 -12.09
N ALA A 288 23.23 -9.17 -12.17
CA ALA A 288 24.64 -9.36 -11.87
C ALA A 288 25.58 -8.82 -12.96
N SER A 289 25.10 -8.73 -14.21
CA SER A 289 25.87 -8.16 -15.32
C SER A 289 25.60 -6.68 -15.54
N LEU A 290 24.72 -6.07 -14.74
CA LEU A 290 24.43 -4.64 -14.84
C LEU A 290 25.60 -3.83 -14.31
N PRO A 291 26.12 -2.85 -15.07
CA PRO A 291 27.09 -1.88 -14.55
C PRO A 291 26.55 -1.09 -13.36
N SER A 292 27.47 -0.45 -12.62
CA SER A 292 27.11 0.55 -11.60
C SER A 292 26.26 1.67 -12.20
N LEU A 293 25.39 2.28 -11.38
CA LEU A 293 24.58 3.41 -11.85
C LEU A 293 25.52 4.57 -12.19
N GLY A 294 25.28 5.18 -13.36
CA GLY A 294 26.05 6.34 -13.78
C GLY A 294 25.65 7.61 -13.03
N ASN A 295 26.50 8.64 -13.15
CA ASN A 295 26.29 9.95 -12.51
C ASN A 295 25.02 10.68 -12.98
N GLU A 296 24.42 10.26 -14.10
CA GLU A 296 23.13 10.77 -14.56
C GLU A 296 21.98 10.57 -13.55
N PHE A 297 22.12 9.63 -12.62
CA PHE A 297 21.15 9.37 -11.55
C PHE A 297 21.46 10.08 -10.24
N ALA A 298 22.57 10.82 -10.13
CA ALA A 298 22.98 11.49 -8.90
C ALA A 298 22.05 12.65 -8.48
N THR A 299 21.19 13.14 -9.39
CA THR A 299 20.21 14.19 -9.11
C THR A 299 18.94 13.96 -9.90
N LEU A 300 17.82 13.86 -9.20
CA LEU A 300 16.51 13.76 -9.82
C LEU A 300 16.13 15.07 -10.51
N LYS A 301 16.05 15.04 -11.84
CA LYS A 301 15.61 16.20 -12.62
C LYS A 301 14.09 16.31 -12.60
N THR A 302 13.59 17.48 -12.22
CA THR A 302 12.16 17.80 -12.40
C THR A 302 11.94 18.25 -13.83
N VAL A 303 11.25 17.42 -14.61
CA VAL A 303 10.89 17.72 -16.00
C VAL A 303 9.44 18.19 -16.03
N LYS A 304 9.16 19.29 -16.74
CA LYS A 304 7.78 19.72 -16.98
C LYS A 304 7.11 18.69 -17.88
N ILE A 305 5.83 18.38 -17.63
CA ILE A 305 5.08 17.38 -18.39
C ILE A 305 5.15 17.67 -19.91
N ASN A 306 4.94 18.93 -20.32
CA ASN A 306 4.99 19.35 -21.73
C ASN A 306 6.37 19.16 -22.38
N ASP A 307 7.43 19.13 -21.56
CA ASP A 307 8.80 18.92 -22.04
C ASP A 307 9.18 17.43 -22.08
N ASN A 308 8.33 16.52 -21.62
CA ASN A 308 8.63 15.07 -21.57
C ASN A 308 7.69 14.20 -22.43
N ILE A 309 6.62 14.78 -22.98
CA ILE A 309 5.60 14.04 -23.73
C ILE A 309 5.35 14.65 -25.10
N VAL A 310 4.77 13.84 -25.99
CA VAL A 310 4.22 14.29 -27.26
C VAL A 310 2.71 14.43 -27.10
N ILE A 311 2.20 15.64 -27.26
CA ILE A 311 0.77 15.95 -27.24
C ILE A 311 0.29 16.08 -28.69
N THR A 312 -0.67 15.25 -29.08
CA THR A 312 -1.23 15.27 -30.44
C THR A 312 -2.71 15.60 -30.40
N THR A 313 -3.10 16.71 -31.03
CA THR A 313 -4.51 17.06 -31.23
C THR A 313 -5.00 16.50 -32.56
N ASN A 314 -5.98 15.60 -32.52
CA ASN A 314 -6.64 15.08 -33.70
C ASN A 314 -7.88 15.92 -34.04
N LYS A 315 -7.72 16.81 -35.02
CA LYS A 315 -8.78 17.72 -35.49
C LYS A 315 -9.94 17.03 -36.23
N ASN A 316 -9.81 15.74 -36.55
CA ASN A 316 -10.86 14.98 -37.23
C ASN A 316 -11.82 14.31 -36.23
N ILE A 317 -11.47 14.26 -34.94
CA ILE A 317 -12.29 13.64 -33.91
C ILE A 317 -12.74 14.73 -32.93
N LYS A 318 -14.03 15.08 -33.00
CA LYS A 318 -14.64 16.04 -32.09
C LYS A 318 -15.38 15.33 -30.97
N LEU A 319 -15.39 15.95 -29.78
CA LEU A 319 -16.16 15.53 -28.63
C LEU A 319 -17.59 15.29 -29.08
N PRO A 320 -18.13 14.07 -28.92
CA PRO A 320 -19.50 13.79 -29.28
C PRO A 320 -20.44 14.77 -28.56
N PRO A 321 -21.53 15.21 -29.23
CA PRO A 321 -22.51 16.06 -28.59
C PRO A 321 -23.01 15.40 -27.30
N SER A 322 -23.15 16.21 -26.24
CA SER A 322 -23.63 15.77 -24.95
C SER A 322 -25.03 15.16 -25.07
N LYS A 323 -25.19 13.90 -24.62
CA LYS A 323 -26.49 13.23 -24.51
C LYS A 323 -27.22 13.50 -23.20
N VAL A 324 -26.70 14.42 -22.39
CA VAL A 324 -27.33 14.77 -21.11
C VAL A 324 -28.68 15.44 -21.43
N LEU A 325 -29.77 14.98 -20.81
CA LEU A 325 -31.14 15.41 -21.14
C LEU A 325 -31.54 16.75 -20.48
N ALA A 326 -30.88 17.11 -19.38
CA ALA A 326 -31.05 18.38 -18.70
C ALA A 326 -29.73 18.82 -18.07
N ALA A 327 -29.49 20.13 -18.05
CA ALA A 327 -28.32 20.73 -17.46
C ALA A 327 -28.74 21.81 -16.46
N SER A 328 -27.96 21.97 -15.39
CA SER A 328 -28.09 23.09 -14.45
C SER A 328 -26.98 24.10 -14.73
N VAL A 329 -27.35 25.33 -15.06
CA VAL A 329 -26.40 26.45 -15.22
C VAL A 329 -26.77 27.49 -14.17
N ASN A 330 -25.82 27.80 -13.27
CA ASN A 330 -26.03 28.73 -12.15
C ASN A 330 -27.27 28.41 -11.29
N GLY A 331 -27.53 27.11 -11.05
CA GLY A 331 -28.68 26.65 -10.26
C GLY A 331 -30.02 26.60 -11.02
N THR A 332 -30.07 27.06 -12.26
CA THR A 332 -31.28 26.98 -13.10
C THR A 332 -31.22 25.75 -13.99
N TRP A 333 -32.20 24.86 -13.86
CA TRP A 333 -32.32 23.67 -14.69
C TRP A 333 -32.99 23.99 -16.03
N SER A 334 -32.37 23.54 -17.12
CA SER A 334 -32.92 23.62 -18.47
C SER A 334 -32.79 22.29 -19.21
N LEU A 335 -33.77 21.99 -20.06
CA LEU A 335 -33.75 20.82 -20.92
C LEU A 335 -32.77 21.06 -22.09
N THR A 336 -31.92 20.08 -22.38
CA THR A 336 -31.01 20.15 -23.53
C THR A 336 -31.76 19.86 -24.83
N GLU A 337 -31.13 20.14 -25.98
CA GLU A 337 -31.69 19.76 -27.29
C GLU A 337 -31.95 18.25 -27.38
N GLU A 338 -31.08 17.42 -26.81
CA GLU A 338 -31.30 15.97 -26.73
C GLU A 338 -32.50 15.62 -25.85
N GLY A 339 -32.65 16.28 -24.70
CA GLY A 339 -33.80 16.10 -23.82
C GLY A 339 -35.12 16.48 -24.50
N LYS A 340 -35.12 17.59 -25.26
CA LYS A 340 -36.27 18.03 -26.06
C LYS A 340 -36.60 17.01 -27.15
N ALA A 341 -35.60 16.59 -27.93
CA ALA A 341 -35.76 15.62 -29.01
C ALA A 341 -36.25 14.25 -28.49
N ALA A 342 -35.83 13.84 -27.29
CA ALA A 342 -36.26 12.61 -26.64
C ALA A 342 -37.64 12.69 -25.96
N GLY A 343 -38.34 13.83 -26.08
CA GLY A 343 -39.71 14.02 -25.58
C GLY A 343 -39.80 14.15 -24.05
N TYR A 344 -38.72 14.58 -23.40
CA TYR A 344 -38.75 14.87 -21.97
C TYR A 344 -39.30 16.27 -21.70
N THR A 345 -39.90 16.43 -20.53
CA THR A 345 -40.22 17.70 -19.89
C THR A 345 -39.42 17.80 -18.60
N LEU A 346 -39.18 19.03 -18.14
CA LEU A 346 -38.33 19.31 -16.99
C LEU A 346 -39.10 20.15 -15.98
N ASP A 347 -39.21 19.65 -14.76
CA ASP A 347 -39.58 20.46 -13.61
C ASP A 347 -38.39 21.37 -13.25
N LYS A 348 -38.52 22.67 -13.50
CA LYS A 348 -37.46 23.66 -13.29
C LYS A 348 -37.13 23.88 -11.81
N ALA A 349 -38.04 23.57 -10.88
CA ALA A 349 -37.84 23.77 -9.45
C ALA A 349 -37.06 22.62 -8.82
N THR A 350 -37.28 21.38 -9.29
CA THR A 350 -36.66 20.17 -8.73
C THR A 350 -35.57 19.56 -9.61
N GLY A 351 -35.48 19.97 -10.88
CA GLY A 351 -34.60 19.36 -11.88
C GLY A 351 -35.09 17.98 -12.36
N LYS A 352 -36.30 17.55 -11.97
CA LYS A 352 -36.83 16.23 -12.35
C LYS A 352 -37.28 16.20 -13.80
N LEU A 353 -36.77 15.20 -14.51
CA LEU A 353 -37.18 14.86 -15.87
C LEU A 353 -38.43 13.98 -15.85
N GLN A 354 -39.42 14.33 -16.66
CA GLN A 354 -40.60 13.52 -16.92
C GLN A 354 -40.68 13.22 -18.41
N ARG A 355 -41.16 12.04 -18.79
CA ARG A 355 -41.42 11.67 -20.18
C ARG A 355 -42.92 11.48 -20.30
N ALA A 356 -43.53 12.05 -21.34
CA ALA A 356 -44.92 11.73 -21.64
C ALA A 356 -45.01 10.25 -22.00
N THR A 357 -45.55 9.43 -21.11
CA THR A 357 -45.92 8.05 -21.43
C THR A 357 -46.99 8.12 -22.51
N ALA A 358 -46.71 7.57 -23.70
CA ALA A 358 -47.78 7.27 -24.63
C ALA A 358 -48.78 6.38 -23.87
N ALA A 359 -50.04 6.79 -23.87
CA ALA A 359 -51.11 6.15 -23.13
C ALA A 359 -51.10 4.63 -23.35
N ALA A 360 -50.84 3.87 -22.28
CA ALA A 360 -51.23 2.48 -22.20
C ALA A 360 -52.60 2.46 -21.52
N ASP A 361 -53.64 2.16 -22.31
CA ASP A 361 -54.96 1.84 -21.79
C ASP A 361 -54.87 0.61 -20.86
N ASN A 362 -55.10 0.85 -19.56
CA ASN A 362 -55.75 0.04 -18.49
C ASN A 362 -55.80 -1.52 -18.53
N PRO A 363 -56.10 -2.20 -17.39
CA PRO A 363 -55.68 -2.01 -16.00
C PRO A 363 -55.16 -3.34 -15.37
N ALA A 364 -54.65 -3.27 -14.14
CA ALA A 364 -54.13 -4.40 -13.36
C ALA A 364 -55.15 -5.54 -13.07
N PRO A 365 -54.67 -6.73 -12.65
CA PRO A 365 -55.20 -7.23 -11.37
C PRO A 365 -54.15 -7.83 -10.40
N HIS A 366 -54.40 -7.53 -9.14
CA HIS A 366 -54.10 -8.19 -7.86
C HIS A 366 -53.09 -9.37 -7.75
N GLY A 367 -52.22 -9.23 -6.74
CA GLY A 367 -52.12 -10.21 -5.65
C GLY A 367 -50.85 -11.08 -5.58
N SER A 368 -49.93 -10.75 -4.65
CA SER A 368 -49.49 -11.69 -3.59
C SER A 368 -48.35 -11.12 -2.74
N THR A 369 -48.48 -11.34 -1.44
CA THR A 369 -47.62 -10.91 -0.34
C THR A 369 -46.47 -11.90 -0.04
N SER A 370 -45.25 -11.34 0.09
CA SER A 370 -44.12 -11.79 0.94
C SER A 370 -43.35 -13.09 0.60
N PRO A 371 -42.10 -13.32 1.10
CA PRO A 371 -41.19 -12.43 1.86
C PRO A 371 -39.76 -12.29 1.27
N VAL A 372 -39.04 -11.29 1.78
CA VAL A 372 -37.59 -11.05 1.63
C VAL A 372 -36.77 -12.19 2.26
N PRO A 373 -35.69 -12.67 1.62
CA PRO A 373 -34.55 -13.21 2.32
C PRO A 373 -33.43 -12.16 2.45
N VAL A 374 -33.02 -11.95 3.69
CA VAL A 374 -31.77 -11.31 4.09
C VAL A 374 -30.62 -12.21 3.63
N ASP A 375 -29.70 -11.73 2.77
CA ASP A 375 -28.27 -11.73 3.09
C ASP A 375 -27.34 -11.06 2.06
N LYS A 376 -26.24 -10.52 2.60
CA LYS A 376 -24.98 -10.05 2.00
C LYS A 376 -24.98 -8.80 1.10
N ALA A 377 -24.52 -7.69 1.70
CA ALA A 377 -24.12 -6.47 1.01
C ALA A 377 -22.96 -6.72 0.01
N PRO A 378 -23.07 -6.32 -1.26
CA PRO A 378 -21.91 -6.25 -2.14
C PRO A 378 -21.21 -4.89 -1.95
N HIS A 379 -19.88 -4.94 -1.89
CA HIS A 379 -19.01 -3.77 -1.88
C HIS A 379 -19.31 -2.87 -3.09
N ARG A 380 -19.89 -1.69 -2.83
CA ARG A 380 -20.25 -0.72 -3.88
C ARG A 380 -19.00 -0.05 -4.40
N THR A 381 -18.75 -0.19 -5.70
CA THR A 381 -17.68 0.53 -6.39
C THR A 381 -17.99 2.03 -6.48
N LEU A 382 -16.96 2.87 -6.56
CA LEU A 382 -17.09 4.34 -6.68
C LEU A 382 -18.00 4.74 -7.87
N LEU A 383 -18.07 3.90 -8.90
CA LEU A 383 -18.91 4.08 -10.09
C LEU A 383 -20.41 3.74 -9.83
N GLU A 384 -20.71 2.77 -8.96
CA GLU A 384 -22.09 2.41 -8.57
C GLU A 384 -22.69 3.38 -7.54
N ALA A 385 -21.87 3.93 -6.65
CA ALA A 385 -22.31 4.93 -5.66
C ALA A 385 -22.76 6.25 -6.33
N LEU A 386 -22.16 6.59 -7.48
CA LEU A 386 -22.57 7.73 -8.31
C LEU A 386 -23.91 7.48 -9.02
N ALA A 387 -24.31 6.22 -9.24
CA ALA A 387 -25.58 5.87 -9.87
C ALA A 387 -26.76 5.84 -8.87
N THR A 388 -26.51 5.66 -7.57
CA THR A 388 -27.57 5.47 -6.55
C THR A 388 -27.91 6.71 -5.71
N SER A 389 -27.17 7.82 -5.84
CA SER A 389 -27.36 9.04 -5.02
C SER A 389 -28.43 10.01 -5.56
N ARG A 390 -29.52 9.51 -6.15
CA ARG A 390 -30.58 10.34 -6.77
C ARG A 390 -31.55 11.03 -5.80
N ASN A 391 -31.33 10.97 -4.48
CA ASN A 391 -32.29 11.47 -3.49
C ASN A 391 -31.65 12.18 -2.28
N ARG A 392 -30.60 12.99 -2.48
CA ARG A 392 -30.17 13.98 -1.48
C ARG A 392 -29.74 15.28 -2.18
N ALA A 393 -30.14 16.41 -1.62
CA ALA A 393 -29.85 17.76 -2.11
C ALA A 393 -28.33 17.96 -2.36
N PRO A 394 -27.93 18.77 -3.37
CA PRO A 394 -26.68 18.57 -4.06
C PRO A 394 -25.51 19.25 -3.35
N MET A 395 -24.58 18.45 -2.84
CA MET A 395 -23.17 18.85 -2.79
C MET A 395 -22.56 18.41 -4.14
N GLY A 396 -21.99 19.37 -4.85
CA GLY A 396 -21.59 19.27 -6.26
C GLY A 396 -20.82 17.99 -6.59
N VAL A 397 -21.35 17.24 -7.55
CA VAL A 397 -20.68 16.11 -8.18
C VAL A 397 -19.55 16.67 -9.05
N THR A 398 -18.33 16.65 -8.52
CA THR A 398 -17.11 16.86 -9.30
C THR A 398 -16.83 15.60 -10.13
N GLY A 399 -17.51 15.52 -11.28
CA GLY A 399 -17.13 14.68 -12.42
C GLY A 399 -15.89 15.26 -13.15
N PRO A 400 -15.49 14.71 -14.32
CA PRO A 400 -14.11 14.55 -14.82
C PRO A 400 -13.29 15.83 -15.10
N GLY A 401 -13.74 17.00 -14.65
CA GLY A 401 -13.04 18.27 -14.69
C GLY A 401 -11.85 18.40 -13.74
N TYR A 402 -11.54 17.42 -12.89
CA TYR A 402 -10.36 17.49 -12.01
C TYR A 402 -9.02 17.43 -12.75
N LEU A 403 -8.98 16.98 -14.01
CA LEU A 403 -7.82 17.14 -14.89
C LEU A 403 -7.69 18.58 -15.44
N PHE A 404 -8.80 19.30 -15.57
CA PHE A 404 -8.80 20.68 -16.10
C PHE A 404 -8.55 21.75 -15.03
N THR A 405 -8.88 21.49 -13.76
CA THR A 405 -8.59 22.45 -12.67
C THR A 405 -7.10 22.50 -12.32
N VAL A 406 -6.35 21.40 -12.53
CA VAL A 406 -4.91 21.35 -12.21
C VAL A 406 -4.03 22.06 -13.26
N MET A 407 -4.52 22.26 -14.50
CA MET A 407 -3.76 23.01 -15.52
C MET A 407 -3.92 24.54 -15.45
N ARG A 408 -4.82 25.07 -14.61
CA ARG A 408 -4.97 26.53 -14.44
C ARG A 408 -4.00 27.14 -13.42
N ALA A 409 -3.20 26.32 -12.75
CA ALA A 409 -2.19 26.75 -11.77
C ALA A 409 -0.74 26.69 -12.30
N ILE A 410 -0.54 26.39 -13.59
CA ILE A 410 0.80 26.32 -14.20
C ILE A 410 0.80 27.07 -15.54
N ASN A 411 0.81 28.40 -15.45
CA ASN A 411 1.62 29.32 -16.25
C ASN A 411 1.37 30.74 -15.69
N PRO A 412 2.40 31.61 -15.72
CA PRO A 412 2.87 32.44 -14.60
C PRO A 412 1.87 33.40 -13.97
#